data_AF-A0A850BQL3-F1
#
_entry.id   AF-A0A850BQL3-F1
#
_cell.length_a   1.000
_cell.length_b   1.000
_cell.length_c   1.000
_cell.angle_alpha   90.00
_cell.angle_beta   90.00
_cell.angle_gamma   90.00
#
_symmetry.space_group_name_H-M   'P 1'
#
loop_
_entity.id
_entity.type
_entity.pdbx_description
1 polymer ?
#
loop_
_entity_poly.entity_id
_entity_poly.type
_entity_poly.pdbx_seq_one_letter_code
_entity_poly.pdbx_strand_id
1 'polypeptide(L)'
;MHISWGRFSSIALFLSVSLGVLSSCAGADSPGPVSPAPPSGKRATEPFRTEHVEVKEHLGHIHTMVGAMPSTSPEEQVKTMKFVVQFLNAHIKSHADWEEKVLYPVVDKYAGGGPNAFTASMRYEHGVVGRWIGELETEAAKPSPDAKAFARRTDNLLGLLWAHFEEEEEVLLPLLDKNMTPEQFEHEMGLKKHAK
;
A
#
# COMPACT_ATOMS: atom_id res chain seq x y z
N MET A 1 -39.14 -31.57 3.69
CA MET A 1 -39.30 -30.36 4.53
C MET A 1 -38.86 -29.17 3.71
N HIS A 2 -39.81 -28.42 3.15
CA HIS A 2 -39.58 -27.24 2.31
C HIS A 2 -39.87 -26.00 3.15
N ILE A 3 -38.93 -25.06 3.22
CA ILE A 3 -39.17 -23.72 3.79
C ILE A 3 -39.02 -22.70 2.67
N SER A 4 -40.15 -22.06 2.35
CA SER A 4 -40.30 -20.95 1.42
C SER A 4 -40.00 -19.64 2.15
N TRP A 5 -39.17 -18.79 1.56
CA TRP A 5 -38.97 -17.41 2.04
C TRP A 5 -39.77 -16.46 1.15
N GLY A 6 -40.78 -15.84 1.77
CA GLY A 6 -41.69 -14.88 1.17
C GLY A 6 -41.05 -13.51 0.94
N ARG A 7 -41.51 -12.88 -0.14
CA ARG A 7 -41.28 -11.49 -0.54
C ARG A 7 -41.75 -10.51 0.54
N PHE A 8 -40.95 -9.49 0.85
CA PHE A 8 -41.46 -8.27 1.47
C PHE A 8 -41.56 -7.15 0.44
N SER A 9 -42.74 -6.54 0.42
CA SER A 9 -43.18 -5.47 -0.48
C SER A 9 -43.03 -4.11 0.21
N SER A 10 -42.89 -3.10 -0.64
CA SER A 10 -42.71 -1.66 -0.47
C SER A 10 -43.46 -0.96 0.67
N ILE A 11 -42.81 0.05 1.28
CA ILE A 11 -43.45 1.31 1.67
C ILE A 11 -42.52 2.47 1.28
N ALA A 12 -42.98 3.27 0.31
CA ALA A 12 -42.44 4.58 0.00
C ALA A 12 -43.10 5.61 0.94
N LEU A 13 -42.31 6.54 1.48
CA LEU A 13 -42.85 7.74 2.12
C LEU A 13 -42.26 8.97 1.42
N PHE A 14 -43.12 9.63 0.64
CA PHE A 14 -42.90 10.97 0.12
C PHE A 14 -43.27 11.99 1.19
N LEU A 15 -42.38 12.95 1.47
CA LEU A 15 -42.73 14.22 2.07
C LEU A 15 -42.05 15.33 1.25
N SER A 16 -42.85 16.04 0.47
CA SER A 16 -42.54 17.35 -0.09
C SER A 16 -43.19 18.42 0.78
N VAL A 17 -42.52 19.56 1.02
CA VAL A 17 -43.06 20.92 0.91
C VAL A 17 -41.89 21.93 0.77
N SER A 18 -41.72 22.40 -0.45
CA SER A 18 -41.57 23.78 -0.97
C SER A 18 -40.90 24.94 -0.22
N LEU A 19 -40.01 25.59 -0.98
CA LEU A 19 -39.80 27.04 -1.24
C LEU A 19 -39.58 28.04 -0.08
N GLY A 20 -38.33 28.52 0.01
CA GLY A 20 -37.96 29.82 -0.59
C GLY A 20 -37.62 30.97 0.37
N VAL A 21 -36.37 31.44 0.35
CA VAL A 21 -35.99 32.89 0.39
C VAL A 21 -34.65 33.07 -0.34
N LEU A 22 -34.61 34.00 -1.29
CA LEU A 22 -33.42 34.53 -1.95
C LEU A 22 -32.63 35.41 -0.97
N SER A 23 -31.31 35.21 -0.87
CA SER A 23 -30.39 36.26 -0.41
C SER A 23 -29.11 36.24 -1.24
N SER A 24 -28.96 37.29 -2.03
CA SER A 24 -27.76 37.65 -2.76
C SER A 24 -26.74 38.25 -1.79
N CYS A 25 -25.54 37.68 -1.74
CA CYS A 25 -24.33 38.39 -1.33
C CYS A 25 -23.26 38.05 -2.35
N ALA A 26 -22.98 39.01 -3.22
CA ALA A 26 -21.79 39.03 -4.05
C ALA A 26 -20.56 39.11 -3.13
N GLY A 27 -19.70 38.10 -3.24
CA GLY A 27 -18.36 38.06 -2.67
C GLY A 27 -17.49 37.27 -3.64
N ALA A 28 -16.66 37.98 -4.39
CA ALA A 28 -15.71 37.40 -5.32
C ALA A 28 -14.59 36.72 -4.53
N ASP A 29 -14.67 35.40 -4.35
CA ASP A 29 -13.51 34.59 -4.01
C ASP A 29 -12.82 34.19 -5.31
N SER A 30 -11.81 34.98 -5.66
CA SER A 30 -10.81 34.61 -6.66
C SER A 30 -10.29 33.21 -6.35
N PRO A 31 -10.20 32.29 -7.33
CA PRO A 31 -9.46 31.06 -7.12
C PRO A 31 -8.03 31.45 -6.72
N GLY A 32 -7.61 31.02 -5.52
CA GLY A 32 -6.24 31.19 -5.06
C GLY A 32 -5.24 30.68 -6.10
N PRO A 33 -3.99 31.19 -6.10
CA PRO A 33 -3.02 30.86 -7.12
C PRO A 33 -2.92 29.35 -7.26
N VAL A 34 -3.27 28.85 -8.44
CA VAL A 34 -3.02 27.48 -8.85
C VAL A 34 -1.52 27.27 -8.66
N SER A 35 -1.13 26.39 -7.72
CA SER A 35 0.28 26.07 -7.51
C SER A 35 0.92 25.79 -8.86
N PRO A 36 2.12 26.36 -9.12
CA PRO A 36 2.80 26.12 -10.38
C PRO A 36 2.99 24.61 -10.58
N ALA A 37 2.81 24.16 -11.81
CA ALA A 37 3.14 22.79 -12.20
C ALA A 37 4.55 22.45 -11.69
N PRO A 38 4.78 21.22 -11.19
CA PRO A 38 6.09 20.85 -10.68
C PRO A 38 7.13 21.10 -11.79
N PRO A 39 8.31 21.65 -11.44
CA PRO A 39 9.35 21.92 -12.42
C PRO A 39 9.69 20.62 -13.15
N SER A 40 10.02 20.72 -14.44
CA SER A 40 10.44 19.63 -15.33
C SER A 40 11.77 18.97 -14.92
N GLY A 41 12.10 18.98 -13.63
CA GLY A 41 13.23 18.30 -13.02
C GLY A 41 12.82 16.92 -12.49
N LYS A 42 13.84 16.12 -12.15
CA LYS A 42 13.68 14.79 -11.55
C LYS A 42 12.80 14.89 -10.29
N ARG A 43 11.82 13.98 -10.15
CA ARG A 43 10.99 13.85 -8.94
C ARG A 43 11.88 13.66 -7.71
N ALA A 44 11.53 14.29 -6.59
CA ALA A 44 12.31 14.17 -5.36
C ALA A 44 12.39 12.73 -4.87
N THR A 45 11.29 11.99 -5.02
CA THR A 45 11.14 10.59 -4.60
C THR A 45 11.66 9.57 -5.61
N GLU A 46 12.26 9.99 -6.73
CA GLU A 46 12.69 9.08 -7.81
C GLU A 46 13.65 7.96 -7.36
N PRO A 47 14.63 8.19 -6.46
CA PRO A 47 15.48 7.11 -5.95
C PRO A 47 14.66 6.01 -5.24
N PHE A 48 13.70 6.41 -4.41
CA PHE A 48 12.84 5.48 -3.67
C PHE A 48 11.92 4.67 -4.59
N ARG A 49 11.36 5.31 -5.63
CA ARG A 49 10.59 4.61 -6.67
C ARG A 49 11.41 3.59 -7.45
N THR A 50 12.71 3.84 -7.62
CA THR A 50 13.62 2.90 -8.27
C THR A 50 13.77 1.63 -7.42
N GLU A 51 13.89 1.77 -6.10
CA GLU A 51 13.90 0.63 -5.18
C GLU A 51 12.59 -0.17 -5.27
N HIS A 52 11.44 0.50 -5.38
CA HIS A 52 10.16 -0.18 -5.58
C HIS A 52 10.10 -1.01 -6.87
N VAL A 53 10.69 -0.54 -7.97
CA VAL A 53 10.76 -1.30 -9.22
C VAL A 53 11.49 -2.63 -8.98
N GLU A 54 12.64 -2.60 -8.31
CA GLU A 54 13.42 -3.81 -8.00
C GLU A 54 12.65 -4.75 -7.07
N VAL A 55 11.96 -4.23 -6.04
CA VAL A 55 11.15 -5.05 -5.15
C VAL A 55 9.97 -5.69 -5.89
N LYS A 56 9.23 -4.91 -6.70
CA LYS A 56 8.09 -5.41 -7.50
C LYS A 56 8.52 -6.47 -8.52
N GLU A 57 9.71 -6.36 -9.10
CA GLU A 57 10.27 -7.40 -9.97
C GLU A 57 10.46 -8.72 -9.21
N HIS A 58 11.06 -8.68 -8.02
CA HIS A 58 11.20 -9.87 -7.18
C HIS A 58 9.84 -10.47 -6.77
N LEU A 59 8.84 -9.64 -6.48
CA LEU A 59 7.47 -10.11 -6.23
C LEU A 59 6.87 -10.82 -7.46
N GLY A 60 7.13 -10.33 -8.67
CA GLY A 60 6.74 -10.99 -9.91
C GLY A 60 7.39 -12.37 -10.10
N HIS A 61 8.67 -12.50 -9.73
CA HIS A 61 9.35 -13.80 -9.71
C HIS A 61 8.72 -14.76 -8.69
N ILE A 62 8.42 -14.28 -7.48
CA ILE A 62 7.75 -15.07 -6.44
C ILE A 62 6.37 -15.53 -6.90
N HIS A 63 5.57 -14.64 -7.49
CA HIS A 63 4.27 -14.98 -8.06
C HIS A 63 4.38 -16.13 -9.06
N THR A 64 5.35 -16.06 -9.98
CA THR A 64 5.60 -17.12 -10.97
C THR A 64 5.98 -18.44 -10.31
N MET A 65 6.90 -18.42 -9.34
CA MET A 65 7.33 -19.61 -8.61
C MET A 65 6.16 -20.27 -7.86
N VAL A 66 5.36 -19.47 -7.17
CA VAL A 66 4.22 -19.94 -6.38
C VAL A 66 3.11 -20.49 -7.28
N GLY A 67 2.86 -19.86 -8.43
CA GLY A 67 1.91 -20.35 -9.43
C GLY A 67 2.29 -21.71 -10.02
N ALA A 68 3.59 -21.99 -10.17
CA ALA A 68 4.09 -23.28 -10.65
C ALA A 68 4.16 -24.37 -9.55
N MET A 69 4.15 -23.97 -8.28
CA MET A 69 4.37 -24.84 -7.12
C MET A 69 3.46 -26.09 -7.05
N PRO A 70 2.16 -26.05 -7.42
CA PRO A 70 1.32 -27.26 -7.43
C PRO A 70 1.81 -28.38 -8.36
N SER A 71 2.64 -28.05 -9.36
CA SER A 71 3.17 -28.99 -10.36
C SER A 71 4.60 -29.45 -10.07
N THR A 72 5.20 -29.03 -8.95
CA THR A 72 6.57 -29.40 -8.55
C THR A 72 6.58 -30.55 -7.53
N SER A 73 7.75 -31.15 -7.28
CA SER A 73 7.89 -32.20 -6.28
C SER A 73 7.71 -31.64 -4.86
N PRO A 74 7.29 -32.46 -3.87
CA PRO A 74 7.16 -32.01 -2.48
C PRO A 74 8.41 -31.35 -1.91
N GLU A 75 9.60 -31.83 -2.27
CA GLU A 75 10.87 -31.24 -1.83
C GLU A 75 11.06 -29.83 -2.40
N GLU A 76 10.73 -29.62 -3.67
CA GLU A 76 10.80 -28.31 -4.32
C GLU A 76 9.73 -27.35 -3.81
N GLN A 77 8.53 -27.85 -3.45
CA GLN A 77 7.50 -27.06 -2.78
C GLN A 77 8.03 -26.51 -1.44
N VAL A 78 8.63 -27.37 -0.60
CA VAL A 78 9.19 -26.96 0.69
C VAL A 78 10.33 -25.94 0.51
N LYS A 79 11.20 -26.12 -0.49
CA LYS A 79 12.25 -25.13 -0.80
C LYS A 79 11.67 -23.80 -1.21
N THR A 80 10.66 -23.81 -2.09
CA THR A 80 9.96 -22.61 -2.56
C THR A 80 9.32 -21.87 -1.39
N MET A 81 8.62 -22.56 -0.49
CA MET A 81 8.01 -21.95 0.70
C MET A 81 9.05 -21.26 1.58
N LYS A 82 10.16 -21.94 1.88
CA LYS A 82 11.24 -21.37 2.70
C LYS A 82 11.85 -20.14 2.06
N PHE A 83 12.12 -20.20 0.75
CA PHE A 83 12.63 -19.06 0.00
C PHE A 83 11.68 -17.86 0.07
N VAL A 84 10.39 -18.07 -0.18
CA VAL A 84 9.37 -17.01 -0.12
C VAL A 84 9.31 -16.40 1.28
N VAL A 85 9.22 -17.21 2.33
CA VAL A 85 9.18 -16.72 3.72
C VAL A 85 10.45 -15.95 4.07
N GLN A 86 11.62 -16.42 3.63
CA GLN A 86 12.88 -15.72 3.85
C GLN A 86 12.89 -14.36 3.14
N PHE A 87 12.46 -14.29 1.89
CA PHE A 87 12.38 -13.03 1.14
C PHE A 87 11.43 -12.03 1.82
N LEU A 88 10.22 -12.47 2.17
CA LEU A 88 9.21 -11.61 2.81
C LEU A 88 9.71 -11.05 4.14
N ASN A 89 10.41 -11.86 4.95
CA ASN A 89 10.97 -11.38 6.21
C ASN A 89 12.20 -10.48 6.03
N ALA A 90 13.08 -10.78 5.08
CA ALA A 90 14.32 -10.02 4.90
C ALA A 90 14.10 -8.69 4.16
N HIS A 91 13.20 -8.66 3.19
CA HIS A 91 13.01 -7.50 2.32
C HIS A 91 11.73 -6.73 2.67
N ILE A 92 10.57 -7.37 2.65
CA ILE A 92 9.29 -6.66 2.81
C ILE A 92 9.13 -6.11 4.23
N LYS A 93 9.38 -6.92 5.26
CA LYS A 93 9.35 -6.42 6.65
C LYS A 93 10.39 -5.33 6.90
N SER A 94 11.61 -5.49 6.39
CA SER A 94 12.67 -4.48 6.58
C SER A 94 12.35 -3.16 5.88
N HIS A 95 11.68 -3.23 4.73
CA HIS A 95 11.22 -2.06 3.98
C HIS A 95 10.12 -1.32 4.75
N ALA A 96 9.06 -2.03 5.15
CA ALA A 96 7.98 -1.48 5.99
C ALA A 96 8.51 -0.82 7.27
N ASP A 97 9.45 -1.48 7.95
CA ASP A 97 10.10 -0.95 9.15
C ASP A 97 10.87 0.35 8.90
N TRP A 98 11.50 0.48 7.73
CA TRP A 98 12.22 1.69 7.35
C TRP A 98 11.24 2.82 7.03
N GLU A 99 10.17 2.54 6.29
CA GLU A 99 9.15 3.52 5.93
C GLU A 99 8.49 4.11 7.16
N GLU A 100 8.10 3.27 8.12
CA GLU A 100 7.47 3.74 9.36
C GLU A 100 8.39 4.64 10.20
N LYS A 101 9.70 4.36 10.21
CA LYS A 101 10.69 5.09 11.00
C LYS A 101 11.21 6.34 10.30
N VAL A 102 11.21 6.36 8.98
CA VAL A 102 11.91 7.38 8.17
C VAL A 102 10.96 8.10 7.22
N LEU A 103 10.31 7.38 6.30
CA LEU A 103 9.50 7.99 5.25
C LEU A 103 8.20 8.60 5.77
N TYR A 104 7.38 7.81 6.47
CA TYR A 104 6.05 8.21 6.90
C TYR A 104 6.03 9.40 7.86
N PRO A 105 6.97 9.57 8.81
CA PRO A 105 7.07 10.81 9.59
C PRO A 105 7.24 12.06 8.72
N VAL A 106 7.96 11.97 7.61
CA VAL A 106 8.14 13.08 6.67
C VAL A 106 6.86 13.32 5.88
N VAL A 107 6.21 12.26 5.39
CA VAL A 107 4.90 12.36 4.73
C VAL A 107 3.86 13.03 5.65
N ASP A 108 3.76 12.57 6.90
CA ASP A 108 2.82 13.11 7.88
C ASP A 108 3.09 14.60 8.18
N LYS A 109 4.37 15.00 8.23
CA LYS A 109 4.78 16.41 8.39
C LYS A 109 4.29 17.30 7.24
N TYR A 110 4.34 16.82 6.00
CA TYR A 110 3.93 17.61 4.82
C TYR A 110 2.42 17.53 4.52
N ALA A 111 1.73 16.47 4.98
CA ALA A 111 0.29 16.30 4.75
C ALA A 111 -0.57 17.26 5.59
N GLY A 112 0.03 17.87 6.62
CA GLY A 112 -0.65 18.74 7.57
C GLY A 112 -1.20 17.99 8.79
N GLY A 113 -1.89 18.71 9.66
CA GLY A 113 -2.44 18.17 10.91
C GLY A 113 -3.86 17.62 10.76
N GLY A 114 -4.16 16.56 11.48
CA GLY A 114 -5.49 15.99 11.65
C GLY A 114 -5.57 15.18 12.95
N PRO A 115 -6.76 14.68 13.34
CA PRO A 115 -6.89 13.82 14.53
C PRO A 115 -6.13 12.50 14.39
N ASN A 116 -5.83 12.07 13.16
CA ASN A 116 -5.00 10.91 12.84
C ASN A 116 -3.88 11.31 11.88
N ALA A 117 -2.75 10.61 11.94
CA ALA A 117 -1.68 10.73 10.96
C ALA A 117 -2.17 10.39 9.55
N PHE A 118 -1.67 11.09 8.53
CA PHE A 118 -2.07 10.86 7.14
C PHE A 118 -1.77 9.43 6.69
N THR A 119 -0.63 8.90 7.12
CA THR A 119 -0.16 7.53 6.81
C THR A 119 -0.63 6.49 7.83
N ALA A 120 -1.72 6.74 8.57
CA ALA A 120 -2.25 5.77 9.53
C ALA A 120 -2.79 4.49 8.87
N SER A 121 -3.38 4.59 7.66
CA SER A 121 -3.82 3.43 6.87
C SER A 121 -2.62 2.54 6.51
N MET A 122 -1.56 3.14 5.98
CA MET A 122 -0.33 2.44 5.58
C MET A 122 0.27 1.59 6.70
N ARG A 123 0.39 2.16 7.91
CA ARG A 123 0.89 1.44 9.10
C ARG A 123 -0.05 0.30 9.52
N TYR A 124 -1.35 0.49 9.37
CA TYR A 124 -2.30 -0.58 9.62
C TYR A 124 -2.13 -1.72 8.61
N GLU A 125 -1.92 -1.39 7.32
CA GLU A 125 -1.63 -2.37 6.28
C GLU A 125 -0.33 -3.13 6.52
N HIS A 126 0.74 -2.46 6.96
CA HIS A 126 1.97 -3.14 7.42
C HIS A 126 1.69 -4.17 8.51
N GLY A 127 0.83 -3.82 9.46
CA GLY A 127 0.35 -4.76 10.48
C GLY A 127 -0.40 -5.97 9.89
N VAL A 128 -1.22 -5.77 8.84
CA VAL A 128 -1.91 -6.85 8.12
C VAL A 128 -0.91 -7.74 7.39
N VAL A 129 0.00 -7.14 6.61
CA VAL A 129 1.08 -7.80 5.88
C VAL A 129 1.92 -8.64 6.82
N GLY A 130 2.37 -8.07 7.95
CA GLY A 130 3.17 -8.76 8.95
C GLY A 130 2.47 -10.00 9.54
N ARG A 131 1.16 -9.92 9.80
CA ARG A 131 0.37 -11.08 10.24
C ARG A 131 0.30 -12.17 9.16
N TRP A 132 0.03 -11.80 7.92
CA TRP A 132 -0.06 -12.76 6.81
C TRP A 132 1.29 -13.43 6.50
N ILE A 133 2.41 -12.71 6.62
CA ILE A 133 3.75 -13.29 6.56
C ILE A 133 3.94 -14.33 7.68
N GLY A 134 3.51 -14.02 8.91
CA GLY A 134 3.58 -14.96 10.03
C GLY A 134 2.74 -16.24 9.84
N GLU A 135 1.59 -16.12 9.17
CA GLU A 135 0.78 -17.28 8.79
C GLU A 135 1.48 -18.17 7.76
N LEU A 136 2.13 -17.56 6.76
CA LEU A 136 2.92 -18.28 5.76
C LEU A 136 4.12 -18.99 6.39
N GLU A 137 4.83 -18.32 7.30
CA GLU A 137 5.92 -18.89 8.08
C GLU A 137 5.47 -20.11 8.88
N THR A 138 4.33 -19.98 9.57
CA THR A 138 3.73 -21.08 10.34
C THR A 138 3.37 -22.26 9.44
N GLU A 139 2.79 -22.02 8.26
CA GLU A 139 2.49 -23.07 7.29
C GLU A 139 3.77 -23.77 6.79
N ALA A 140 4.78 -23.01 6.38
CA ALA A 140 6.04 -23.52 5.86
C ALA A 140 6.85 -24.34 6.89
N ALA A 141 6.63 -24.09 8.19
CA ALA A 141 7.29 -24.80 9.28
C ALA A 141 6.63 -26.15 9.65
N LYS A 142 5.46 -26.48 9.09
CA LYS A 142 4.77 -27.73 9.41
C LYS A 142 5.55 -28.95 8.89
N PRO A 143 5.47 -30.12 9.57
CA PRO A 143 6.04 -31.37 9.06
C PRO A 143 5.45 -31.81 7.71
N SER A 144 4.19 -31.46 7.46
CA SER A 144 3.49 -31.69 6.19
C SER A 144 2.73 -30.41 5.84
N PRO A 145 3.38 -29.46 5.13
CA PRO A 145 2.76 -28.19 4.75
C PRO A 145 1.76 -28.37 3.62
N ASP A 146 0.67 -27.60 3.64
CA ASP A 146 -0.30 -27.56 2.55
C ASP A 146 0.18 -26.57 1.47
N ALA A 147 0.81 -27.11 0.42
CA ALA A 147 1.32 -26.32 -0.69
C ALA A 147 0.26 -25.51 -1.43
N LYS A 148 -0.95 -26.06 -1.57
CA LYS A 148 -2.03 -25.33 -2.26
C LYS A 148 -2.52 -24.15 -1.41
N ALA A 149 -2.67 -24.36 -0.11
CA ALA A 149 -3.06 -23.29 0.80
C ALA A 149 -1.98 -22.22 0.92
N PHE A 150 -0.70 -22.61 1.01
CA PHE A 150 0.43 -21.68 1.00
C PHE A 150 0.42 -20.83 -0.27
N ALA A 151 0.32 -21.46 -1.44
CA ALA A 151 0.33 -20.76 -2.71
C ALA A 151 -0.76 -19.69 -2.81
N ARG A 152 -2.00 -20.06 -2.47
CA ARG A 152 -3.14 -19.14 -2.47
C ARG A 152 -2.96 -17.98 -1.49
N ARG A 153 -2.43 -18.24 -0.28
CA ARG A 153 -2.20 -17.18 0.71
C ARG A 153 -1.10 -16.23 0.26
N THR A 154 -0.04 -16.76 -0.35
CA THR A 154 1.01 -15.94 -0.93
C THR A 154 0.46 -15.07 -2.05
N ASP A 155 -0.33 -15.62 -2.97
CA ASP A 155 -0.96 -14.85 -4.05
C ASP A 155 -1.81 -13.69 -3.53
N ASN A 156 -2.65 -13.94 -2.51
CA ASN A 156 -3.42 -12.89 -1.84
C ASN A 156 -2.51 -11.80 -1.22
N LEU A 157 -1.41 -12.20 -0.58
CA LEU A 157 -0.46 -11.26 0.01
C LEU A 157 0.25 -10.43 -1.06
N LEU A 158 0.64 -11.03 -2.19
CA LEU A 158 1.25 -10.30 -3.30
C LEU A 158 0.28 -9.26 -3.86
N GLY A 159 -1.00 -9.62 -4.03
CA GLY A 159 -2.07 -8.69 -4.40
C GLY A 159 -2.15 -7.46 -3.48
N LEU A 160 -2.09 -7.69 -2.16
CA LEU A 160 -2.06 -6.61 -1.17
C LEU A 160 -0.79 -5.74 -1.30
N LEU A 161 0.38 -6.36 -1.46
CA LEU A 161 1.64 -5.63 -1.60
C LEU A 161 1.68 -4.75 -2.85
N TRP A 162 1.14 -5.21 -3.99
CA TRP A 162 1.07 -4.37 -5.18
C TRP A 162 0.15 -3.17 -4.99
N ALA A 163 -1.03 -3.37 -4.41
CA ALA A 163 -1.94 -2.27 -4.10
C ALA A 163 -1.32 -1.26 -3.12
N HIS A 164 -0.57 -1.76 -2.13
CA HIS A 164 0.16 -0.95 -1.17
C HIS A 164 1.19 -0.05 -1.86
N PHE A 165 2.05 -0.62 -2.72
CA PHE A 165 3.01 0.17 -3.49
C PHE A 165 2.34 1.19 -4.42
N GLU A 166 1.18 0.86 -5.00
CA GLU A 166 0.41 1.83 -5.79
C GLU A 166 -0.10 2.99 -4.94
N GLU A 167 -0.60 2.73 -3.72
CA GLU A 167 -1.02 3.79 -2.79
C GLU A 167 0.16 4.71 -2.43
N GLU A 168 1.32 4.14 -2.12
CA GLU A 168 2.52 4.94 -1.86
C GLU A 168 2.92 5.78 -3.07
N GLU A 169 3.01 5.15 -4.24
CA GLU A 169 3.51 5.77 -5.44
C GLU A 169 2.59 6.86 -5.99
N GLU A 170 1.27 6.67 -5.89
CA GLU A 170 0.28 7.56 -6.51
C GLU A 170 -0.38 8.52 -5.50
N VAL A 171 -0.30 8.24 -4.21
CA VAL A 171 -0.90 9.09 -3.16
C VAL A 171 0.16 9.77 -2.29
N LEU A 172 1.06 8.99 -1.67
CA LEU A 172 2.00 9.54 -0.68
C LEU A 172 3.16 10.29 -1.33
N LEU A 173 3.89 9.64 -2.24
CA LEU A 173 5.09 10.20 -2.84
C LEU A 173 4.83 11.48 -3.66
N PRO A 174 3.70 11.66 -4.36
CA PRO A 174 3.39 12.91 -5.04
C PRO A 174 3.22 14.11 -4.08
N LEU A 175 2.87 13.88 -2.81
CA LEU A 175 2.88 14.94 -1.80
C LEU A 175 4.30 15.43 -1.57
N LEU A 176 5.26 14.52 -1.45
CA LEU A 176 6.67 14.88 -1.26
C LEU A 176 7.21 15.55 -2.52
N ASP A 177 6.96 14.99 -3.71
CA ASP A 177 7.42 15.53 -5.00
C ASP A 177 6.97 16.99 -5.23
N LYS A 178 5.83 17.40 -4.66
CA LYS A 178 5.32 18.78 -4.74
C LYS A 178 5.95 19.73 -3.72
N ASN A 179 6.47 19.21 -2.61
CA ASN A 179 6.86 20.01 -1.45
C ASN A 179 8.36 19.99 -1.13
N MET A 180 9.17 19.19 -1.83
CA MET A 180 10.62 19.15 -1.60
C MET A 180 11.43 18.95 -2.88
N THR A 181 12.69 19.38 -2.84
CA THR A 181 13.68 19.06 -3.88
C THR A 181 14.30 17.68 -3.66
N PRO A 182 14.93 17.07 -4.69
CA PRO A 182 15.66 15.82 -4.51
C PRO A 182 16.71 15.85 -3.39
N GLU A 183 17.44 16.96 -3.24
CA GLU A 183 18.48 17.11 -2.20
C GLU A 183 17.87 17.15 -0.79
N GLN A 184 16.69 17.76 -0.64
CA GLN A 184 15.95 17.78 0.61
C GLN A 184 15.44 16.38 0.96
N PHE A 185 14.92 15.64 -0.02
CA PHE A 185 14.49 14.25 0.16
C PHE A 185 15.67 13.37 0.60
N GLU A 186 16.80 13.43 -0.11
CA GLU A 186 18.00 12.67 0.25
C GLU A 186 18.49 12.97 1.66
N HIS A 187 18.41 14.24 2.08
CA HIS A 187 18.77 14.66 3.43
C HIS A 187 17.82 14.06 4.49
N GLU A 188 16.50 14.23 4.31
CA GLU A 188 15.47 13.75 5.25
C GLU A 188 15.47 12.20 5.34
N MET A 189 15.73 11.51 4.23
CA MET A 189 15.81 10.04 4.20
C MET A 189 17.12 9.48 4.75
N GLY A 190 18.09 10.34 5.11
CA GLY A 190 19.41 9.91 5.56
C GLY A 190 20.25 9.24 4.45
N LEU A 191 19.87 9.42 3.18
CA LEU A 191 20.52 8.84 1.99
C LEU A 191 21.79 9.60 1.60
N LYS A 192 22.60 10.03 2.58
CA LYS A 192 23.90 10.64 2.25
C LYS A 192 24.80 9.59 1.63
N LYS A 193 25.07 9.72 0.33
CA LYS A 193 26.30 9.15 -0.25
C LYS A 193 27.47 9.80 0.46
N HIS A 194 28.25 9.01 1.20
CA HIS A 194 29.62 9.41 1.52
C HIS A 194 30.33 9.60 0.18
N ALA A 195 30.52 10.86 -0.23
CA ALA A 195 31.44 11.18 -1.31
C ALA A 195 32.82 10.66 -0.89
N LYS A 196 33.34 9.68 -1.64
CA LYS A 196 34.76 9.36 -1.69
C LYS A 196 35.37 10.09 -2.87
#